data_AF-A0A292QTV9-F1
#
_entry.id   AF-A0A292QTV9-F1
#
_cell.length_a   1.000
_cell.length_b   1.000
_cell.length_c   1.000
_cell.angle_alpha   90.00
_cell.angle_beta   90.00
_cell.angle_gamma   90.00
#
_symmetry.space_group_name_H-M   'P 1'
#
loop_
_entity.id
_entity.type
_entity.pdbx_description
1 polymer ?
#
loop_
_entity_poly.entity_id
_entity_poly.type
_entity_poly.pdbx_seq_one_letter_code
_entity_poly.pdbx_strand_id
1 'polypeptide(L)'
;MATEEKLYSDIPPTKLRNKEEKFKPAKTNRFWLTIASLFFFNMLQNRFYAFRYTGLENYTEREKGTPTILFAPHCNWWDGIVMYNITHRICHKEIRLMVEELNRFPLLRRGGAYSVNKKSAQSAMKALQYSVDVLGDLRNILCIFPQGIIRPPHFRPYKFQTGLAYIAHNAVKRYGKINLIPVSIDYCFLRDNRPEVIVDFGKRIELTDQNINRHEYTKFLEAALTQTSDEQFKNISQGNMDDYEILFKQHLKWYRRIEQRLKSIDLPDVSEV
;
A
#
# COMPACT_ATOMS: atom_id res chain seq x y z
N MET A 1 9.93 -32.74 -16.13
CA MET A 1 10.91 -31.94 -15.37
C MET A 1 10.15 -30.83 -14.68
N ALA A 2 10.02 -30.88 -13.35
CA ALA A 2 9.45 -29.76 -12.60
C ALA A 2 10.42 -28.58 -12.75
N THR A 3 9.97 -27.50 -13.35
CA THR A 3 10.72 -26.24 -13.34
C THR A 3 10.81 -25.83 -11.87
N GLU A 4 12.01 -25.71 -11.30
CA GLU A 4 12.18 -25.14 -9.96
C GLU A 4 11.50 -23.77 -9.94
N GLU A 5 10.40 -23.66 -9.20
CA GLU A 5 9.64 -22.41 -9.13
C GLU A 5 10.44 -21.44 -8.26
N LYS A 6 11.26 -20.59 -8.90
CA LYS A 6 11.90 -19.47 -8.23
C LYS A 6 10.82 -18.42 -7.89
N LEU A 7 10.27 -18.50 -6.69
CA LEU A 7 9.15 -17.67 -6.21
C LEU A 7 9.40 -16.16 -6.31
N TYR A 8 10.64 -15.69 -6.12
CA TYR A 8 11.00 -14.27 -6.18
C TYR A 8 12.21 -14.02 -7.09
N SER A 9 12.08 -13.04 -7.98
CA SER A 9 13.15 -12.57 -8.87
C SER A 9 13.67 -11.20 -8.43
N ASP A 10 15.00 -11.02 -8.42
CA ASP A 10 15.64 -9.71 -8.24
C ASP A 10 15.55 -8.82 -9.48
N ILE A 11 15.23 -9.42 -10.62
CA ILE A 11 15.11 -8.75 -11.90
C ILE A 11 13.62 -8.41 -12.14
N PRO A 12 13.28 -7.13 -12.37
CA PRO A 12 11.92 -6.72 -12.71
C PRO A 12 11.35 -7.45 -13.94
N PRO A 13 10.04 -7.72 -13.99
CA PRO A 13 9.39 -8.41 -15.12
C PRO A 13 9.65 -7.79 -16.50
N THR A 14 9.72 -6.46 -16.60
CA THR A 14 10.01 -5.75 -17.87
C THR A 14 11.41 -6.06 -18.41
N LYS A 15 12.40 -6.17 -17.52
CA LYS A 15 13.77 -6.55 -17.89
C LYS A 15 13.84 -8.02 -18.31
N LEU A 16 13.20 -8.92 -17.56
CA LEU A 16 13.15 -10.35 -17.88
C LEU A 16 12.55 -10.63 -19.26
N ARG A 17 11.54 -9.86 -19.66
CA ARG A 17 10.80 -10.09 -20.91
C ARG A 17 11.28 -9.25 -22.08
N ASN A 18 12.27 -8.38 -21.88
CA ASN A 18 12.81 -7.45 -22.87
C ASN A 18 11.72 -6.69 -23.67
N LYS A 19 10.62 -6.30 -23.01
CA LYS A 19 9.51 -5.57 -23.64
C LYS A 19 9.59 -4.09 -23.32
N GLU A 20 9.51 -3.26 -24.35
CA GLU A 20 9.34 -1.83 -24.19
C GLU A 20 7.86 -1.46 -24.14
N GLU A 21 7.38 -1.13 -22.93
CA GLU A 21 6.06 -0.54 -22.78
C GLU A 21 6.13 0.99 -22.94
N LYS A 22 5.30 1.54 -23.84
CA LYS A 22 5.09 2.99 -23.93
C LYS A 22 4.36 3.48 -22.68
N PHE A 23 4.79 4.63 -22.16
CA PHE A 23 4.14 5.27 -21.01
C PHE A 23 2.64 5.49 -21.26
N LYS A 24 1.80 5.13 -20.29
CA LYS A 24 0.36 5.27 -20.32
C LYS A 24 -0.11 5.93 -19.01
N PRO A 25 -0.66 7.15 -19.06
CA PRO A 25 -1.16 7.82 -17.87
C PRO A 25 -2.43 7.14 -17.34
N ALA A 26 -2.79 7.44 -16.10
CA ALA A 26 -4.08 7.05 -15.54
C ALA A 26 -5.22 7.73 -16.32
N LYS A 27 -6.37 7.06 -16.40
CA LYS A 27 -7.54 7.55 -17.13
C LYS A 27 -8.81 7.27 -16.32
N THR A 28 -8.96 8.00 -15.22
CA THR A 28 -10.12 7.87 -14.33
C THR A 28 -11.30 8.72 -14.82
N ASN A 29 -12.51 8.21 -14.63
CA ASN A 29 -13.75 8.98 -14.70
C ASN A 29 -14.75 8.35 -13.72
N ARG A 30 -15.83 9.07 -13.39
CA ARG A 30 -16.80 8.62 -12.37
C ARG A 30 -17.35 7.22 -12.66
N PHE A 31 -17.79 6.97 -13.90
CA PHE A 31 -18.32 5.66 -14.30
C PHE A 31 -17.33 4.53 -14.04
N TRP A 32 -16.10 4.65 -14.55
CA TRP A 32 -15.10 3.60 -14.38
C TRP A 32 -14.60 3.47 -12.95
N LEU A 33 -14.54 4.56 -12.19
CA LEU A 33 -14.19 4.51 -10.77
C LEU A 33 -15.26 3.77 -9.97
N THR A 34 -16.53 3.97 -10.26
CA THR A 34 -17.62 3.19 -9.65
C THR A 34 -17.46 1.70 -9.93
N ILE A 35 -17.22 1.33 -11.20
CA ILE A 35 -17.00 -0.08 -11.57
C ILE A 35 -15.75 -0.65 -10.89
N ALA A 36 -14.64 0.09 -10.88
CA ALA A 36 -13.40 -0.32 -10.24
C ALA A 36 -13.59 -0.48 -8.72
N SER A 37 -14.31 0.44 -8.07
CA SER A 37 -14.62 0.38 -6.64
C SER A 37 -15.44 -0.85 -6.30
N LEU A 38 -16.53 -1.10 -7.04
CA LEU A 38 -17.32 -2.31 -6.86
C LEU A 38 -16.47 -3.57 -7.00
N PHE A 39 -15.58 -3.63 -7.99
CA PHE A 39 -14.72 -4.78 -8.21
C PHE A 39 -13.68 -4.96 -7.08
N PHE A 40 -12.89 -3.93 -6.78
CA PHE A 40 -11.77 -4.00 -5.84
C PHE A 40 -12.19 -4.09 -4.38
N PHE A 41 -13.34 -3.52 -4.00
CA PHE A 41 -13.86 -3.66 -2.65
C PHE A 41 -14.32 -5.10 -2.40
N ASN A 42 -15.09 -5.66 -3.33
CA ASN A 42 -15.54 -7.04 -3.25
C ASN A 42 -14.38 -8.03 -3.32
N MET A 43 -13.32 -7.73 -4.08
CA MET A 43 -12.18 -8.64 -4.20
C MET A 43 -11.47 -8.88 -2.86
N LEU A 44 -11.29 -7.83 -2.03
CA LEU A 44 -10.76 -8.01 -0.67
C LEU A 44 -11.78 -8.67 0.25
N GLN A 45 -13.02 -8.18 0.27
CA GLN A 45 -14.06 -8.69 1.17
C GLN A 45 -14.33 -10.19 0.97
N ASN A 46 -14.27 -10.67 -0.27
CA ASN A 46 -14.50 -12.08 -0.56
C ASN A 46 -13.32 -12.99 -0.18
N ARG A 47 -12.11 -12.44 -0.01
CA ARG A 47 -10.88 -13.22 0.22
C ARG A 47 -10.39 -13.16 1.67
N PHE A 48 -10.53 -12.02 2.33
CA PHE A 48 -10.03 -11.78 3.68
C PHE A 48 -11.17 -11.77 4.69
N TYR A 49 -10.89 -12.23 5.91
CA TYR A 49 -11.86 -12.21 6.99
C TYR A 49 -12.16 -10.79 7.46
N ALA A 50 -11.12 -9.97 7.66
CA ALA A 50 -11.27 -8.58 8.04
C ALA A 50 -10.16 -7.72 7.42
N PHE A 51 -10.42 -6.42 7.39
CA PHE A 51 -9.42 -5.39 7.11
C PHE A 51 -9.37 -4.47 8.31
N ARG A 52 -8.23 -4.42 8.97
CA ARG A 52 -7.96 -3.65 10.18
C ARG A 52 -6.94 -2.57 9.91
N TYR A 53 -7.13 -1.39 10.48
CA TYR A 53 -6.15 -0.33 10.38
C TYR A 53 -6.02 0.50 11.65
N THR A 54 -4.85 1.10 11.85
CA THR A 54 -4.60 2.05 12.94
C THR A 54 -3.66 3.17 12.47
N GLY A 55 -3.52 4.23 13.28
CA GLY A 55 -2.66 5.38 12.98
C GLY A 55 -3.23 6.36 11.96
N LEU A 56 -4.54 6.31 11.68
CA LEU A 56 -5.20 7.10 10.63
C LEU A 56 -5.04 8.62 10.86
N GLU A 57 -4.87 9.05 12.10
CA GLU A 57 -4.55 10.42 12.52
C GLU A 57 -3.31 10.99 11.80
N ASN A 58 -2.31 10.15 11.51
CA ASN A 58 -1.14 10.56 10.72
C ASN A 58 -1.53 11.09 9.34
N TYR A 59 -2.63 10.58 8.77
CA TYR A 59 -3.22 11.09 7.54
C TYR A 59 -4.26 12.20 7.79
N THR A 60 -5.22 12.03 8.70
CA THR A 60 -6.36 12.95 8.82
C THR A 60 -5.99 14.32 9.40
N GLU A 61 -4.98 14.39 10.27
CA GLU A 61 -4.51 15.63 10.90
C GLU A 61 -3.56 16.45 10.00
N ARG A 62 -3.32 16.01 8.77
CA ARG A 62 -2.47 16.75 7.84
C ARG A 62 -3.18 18.00 7.35
N GLU A 63 -2.40 18.97 6.90
CA GLU A 63 -2.92 20.11 6.17
C GLU A 63 -3.57 19.68 4.84
N LYS A 64 -4.88 19.94 4.68
CA LYS A 64 -5.67 19.48 3.52
C LYS A 64 -5.16 20.01 2.17
N GLY A 65 -4.43 21.13 2.18
CA GLY A 65 -3.80 21.76 1.02
C GLY A 65 -2.49 21.11 0.56
N THR A 66 -1.96 20.15 1.32
CA THR A 66 -0.64 19.56 1.04
C THR A 66 -0.74 18.23 0.29
N PRO A 67 -0.04 18.06 -0.84
CA PRO A 67 0.06 16.78 -1.53
C PRO A 67 0.55 15.66 -0.60
N THR A 68 0.09 14.43 -0.82
CA THR A 68 0.41 13.29 0.07
C THR A 68 0.83 12.06 -0.74
N ILE A 69 1.92 11.42 -0.30
CA ILE A 69 2.40 10.13 -0.79
C ILE A 69 2.26 9.10 0.32
N LEU A 70 1.59 8.00 0.02
CA LEU A 70 1.62 6.80 0.85
C LEU A 70 2.65 5.83 0.26
N PHE A 71 3.59 5.36 1.07
CA PHE A 71 4.60 4.41 0.62
C PHE A 71 4.61 3.16 1.50
N ALA A 72 4.65 2.00 0.88
CA ALA A 72 4.44 0.71 1.54
C ALA A 72 5.45 -0.33 1.05
N PRO A 73 5.67 -1.43 1.79
CA PRO A 73 6.40 -2.57 1.24
C PRO A 73 5.64 -3.16 0.05
N HIS A 74 6.35 -3.86 -0.84
CA HIS A 74 5.72 -4.69 -1.85
C HIS A 74 5.88 -6.16 -1.47
N CYS A 75 4.99 -6.68 -0.64
CA CYS A 75 5.05 -8.06 -0.15
C CYS A 75 4.11 -9.01 -0.89
N ASN A 76 3.09 -8.49 -1.57
CA ASN A 76 2.06 -9.30 -2.18
C ASN A 76 1.47 -8.68 -3.45
N TRP A 77 0.86 -9.52 -4.28
CA TRP A 77 0.03 -9.05 -5.40
C TRP A 77 -1.19 -8.23 -4.93
N TRP A 78 -1.71 -8.49 -3.73
CA TRP A 78 -2.84 -7.77 -3.15
C TRP A 78 -2.57 -6.30 -2.80
N ASP A 79 -1.30 -5.88 -2.70
CA ASP A 79 -0.91 -4.57 -2.17
C ASP A 79 -1.57 -3.40 -2.92
N GLY A 80 -1.65 -3.49 -4.25
CA GLY A 80 -2.31 -2.46 -5.06
C GLY A 80 -3.80 -2.32 -4.75
N ILE A 81 -4.49 -3.42 -4.41
CA ILE A 81 -5.91 -3.43 -4.08
C ILE A 81 -6.13 -2.97 -2.63
N VAL A 82 -5.21 -3.30 -1.73
CA VAL A 82 -5.18 -2.73 -0.37
C VAL A 82 -5.04 -1.22 -0.43
N MET A 83 -4.07 -0.69 -1.19
CA MET A 83 -3.91 0.76 -1.39
C MET A 83 -5.14 1.38 -2.06
N TYR A 84 -5.82 0.68 -2.96
CA TYR A 84 -7.07 1.14 -3.55
C TYR A 84 -8.18 1.30 -2.49
N ASN A 85 -8.33 0.32 -1.59
CA ASN A 85 -9.32 0.39 -0.50
C ASN A 85 -8.96 1.48 0.52
N ILE A 86 -7.69 1.61 0.90
CA ILE A 86 -7.20 2.69 1.75
C ILE A 86 -7.57 4.05 1.15
N THR A 87 -7.19 4.30 -0.10
CA THR A 87 -7.42 5.60 -0.73
C THR A 87 -8.90 5.93 -0.90
N HIS A 88 -9.72 5.00 -1.39
CA HIS A 88 -11.12 5.31 -1.74
C HIS A 88 -12.09 5.20 -0.56
N ARG A 89 -11.90 4.23 0.35
CA ARG A 89 -12.83 3.97 1.45
C ARG A 89 -12.43 4.64 2.76
N ILE A 90 -11.14 4.82 3.00
CA ILE A 90 -10.63 5.42 4.25
C ILE A 90 -10.27 6.89 4.01
N CYS A 91 -9.42 7.17 3.01
CA CYS A 91 -8.95 8.53 2.75
C CYS A 91 -9.91 9.38 1.90
N HIS A 92 -10.88 8.75 1.22
CA HIS A 92 -11.79 9.38 0.27
C HIS A 92 -11.09 10.20 -0.85
N LYS A 93 -10.07 9.59 -1.45
CA LYS A 93 -9.24 10.14 -2.55
C LYS A 93 -9.11 9.15 -3.70
N GLU A 94 -8.80 9.66 -4.88
CA GLU A 94 -8.41 8.83 -6.03
C GLU A 94 -6.97 8.33 -5.86
N ILE A 95 -6.74 7.05 -6.13
CA ILE A 95 -5.38 6.50 -6.16
C ILE A 95 -4.65 6.91 -7.43
N ARG A 96 -3.36 7.20 -7.31
CA ARG A 96 -2.39 7.16 -8.40
C ARG A 96 -1.35 6.11 -8.06
N LEU A 97 -1.33 5.01 -8.81
CA LEU A 97 -0.44 3.89 -8.53
C LEU A 97 0.42 3.58 -9.76
N MET A 98 1.72 3.52 -9.55
CA MET A 98 2.67 3.14 -10.58
C MET A 98 2.69 1.61 -10.75
N VAL A 99 2.40 1.11 -11.95
CA VAL A 99 2.30 -0.33 -12.23
C VAL A 99 3.19 -0.72 -13.41
N GLU A 100 3.91 -1.82 -13.26
CA GLU A 100 4.73 -2.41 -14.31
C GLU A 100 3.91 -3.40 -15.15
N GLU A 101 4.20 -3.53 -16.45
CA GLU A 101 3.44 -4.35 -17.41
C GLU A 101 1.92 -4.03 -17.43
N LEU A 102 1.57 -2.74 -17.40
CA LEU A 102 0.17 -2.29 -17.37
C LEU A 102 -0.60 -2.68 -18.64
N ASN A 103 0.10 -2.95 -19.73
CA ASN A 103 -0.45 -3.52 -20.96
C ASN A 103 -1.15 -4.87 -20.76
N ARG A 104 -0.80 -5.66 -19.74
CA ARG A 104 -1.47 -6.91 -19.40
C ARG A 104 -2.77 -6.70 -18.65
N PHE A 105 -2.91 -5.55 -17.98
CA PHE A 105 -4.08 -5.19 -17.18
C PHE A 105 -4.53 -3.75 -17.51
N PRO A 106 -4.90 -3.46 -18.77
CA PRO A 106 -5.14 -2.10 -19.23
C PRO A 106 -6.31 -1.40 -18.51
N LEU A 107 -7.24 -2.18 -17.95
CA LEU A 107 -8.37 -1.69 -17.16
C LEU A 107 -7.93 -1.04 -15.84
N LEU A 108 -6.78 -1.40 -15.27
CA LEU A 108 -6.27 -0.77 -14.04
C LEU A 108 -6.04 0.74 -14.22
N ARG A 109 -5.79 1.20 -15.46
CA ARG A 109 -5.70 2.65 -15.76
C ARG A 109 -6.95 3.41 -15.39
N ARG A 110 -8.10 2.75 -15.53
CA ARG A 110 -9.41 3.32 -15.25
C ARG A 110 -9.71 3.39 -13.75
N GLY A 111 -8.99 2.59 -12.95
CA GLY A 111 -8.96 2.66 -11.49
C GLY A 111 -7.84 3.55 -10.92
N GLY A 112 -7.04 4.23 -11.75
CA GLY A 112 -6.02 5.17 -11.28
C GLY A 112 -4.56 4.72 -11.44
N ALA A 113 -4.32 3.52 -11.98
CA ALA A 113 -2.95 3.08 -12.26
C ALA A 113 -2.34 3.77 -13.50
N TYR A 114 -1.02 3.91 -13.54
CA TYR A 114 -0.27 4.39 -14.70
C TYR A 114 1.00 3.57 -14.88
N SER A 115 1.50 3.48 -16.12
CA SER A 115 2.58 2.53 -16.43
C SER A 115 3.95 3.08 -16.05
N VAL A 116 4.86 2.19 -15.70
CA VAL A 116 6.30 2.47 -15.60
C VAL A 116 7.10 1.46 -16.41
N ASN A 117 8.12 1.96 -17.11
CA ASN A 117 9.09 1.15 -17.80
C ASN A 117 10.42 1.19 -17.04
N LYS A 118 10.81 0.07 -16.44
CA LYS A 118 12.04 -0.05 -15.62
C LYS A 118 13.23 -0.60 -16.39
N LYS A 119 13.18 -0.65 -17.74
CA LYS A 119 14.30 -1.10 -18.58
C LYS A 119 15.55 -0.24 -18.36
N SER A 120 15.38 1.08 -18.24
CA SER A 120 16.45 2.04 -17.91
C SER A 120 15.91 3.19 -17.04
N ALA A 121 16.82 3.95 -16.41
CA ALA A 121 16.46 5.14 -15.64
C ALA A 121 15.73 6.20 -16.50
N GLN A 122 16.17 6.36 -17.76
CA GLN A 122 15.54 7.28 -18.72
C GLN A 122 14.11 6.84 -19.05
N SER A 123 13.86 5.54 -19.22
CA SER A 123 12.52 5.00 -19.48
C SER A 123 11.54 5.19 -18.32
N ALA A 124 12.04 5.20 -17.08
CA ALA A 124 11.24 5.44 -15.89
C ALA A 124 10.92 6.93 -15.69
N MET A 125 11.71 7.84 -16.27
CA MET A 125 11.62 9.28 -16.00
C MET A 125 10.24 9.88 -16.32
N LYS A 126 9.59 9.41 -17.41
CA LYS A 126 8.23 9.86 -17.76
C LYS A 126 7.22 9.55 -16.65
N ALA A 127 7.33 8.36 -16.04
CA ALA A 127 6.46 7.97 -14.94
C ALA A 127 6.74 8.80 -13.68
N LEU A 128 8.01 9.06 -13.36
CA LEU A 128 8.40 9.88 -12.22
C LEU A 128 7.94 11.33 -12.35
N GLN A 129 8.09 11.95 -13.53
CA GLN A 129 7.59 13.30 -13.78
C GLN A 129 6.06 13.35 -13.68
N TYR A 130 5.38 12.36 -14.27
CA TYR A 130 3.93 12.23 -14.15
C TYR A 130 3.49 12.07 -12.68
N SER A 131 4.23 11.32 -11.85
CA SER A 131 3.96 11.23 -10.40
C SER A 131 3.98 12.60 -9.73
N VAL A 132 4.92 13.48 -10.10
CA VAL A 132 4.99 14.86 -9.58
C VAL A 132 3.81 15.69 -10.10
N ASP A 133 3.44 15.54 -11.37
CA ASP A 133 2.32 16.29 -11.97
C ASP A 133 0.98 15.95 -11.31
N VAL A 134 0.68 14.65 -11.10
CA VAL A 134 -0.61 14.22 -10.53
C VAL A 134 -0.78 14.58 -9.06
N LEU A 135 0.31 14.87 -8.34
CA LEU A 135 0.28 15.36 -6.96
C LEU A 135 -0.31 16.78 -6.84
N GLY A 136 -0.33 17.55 -7.94
CA GLY A 136 -0.93 18.90 -7.95
C GLY A 136 -2.45 18.90 -7.85
N ASP A 137 -3.10 17.76 -8.10
CA ASP A 137 -4.54 17.59 -7.87
C ASP A 137 -4.77 16.90 -6.53
N LEU A 138 -5.19 17.68 -5.53
CA LEU A 138 -5.42 17.24 -4.14
C LEU A 138 -6.59 16.25 -3.97
N ARG A 139 -7.30 15.91 -5.04
CA ARG A 139 -8.22 14.77 -5.06
C ARG A 139 -7.46 13.43 -5.12
N ASN A 140 -6.19 13.45 -5.49
CA ASN A 140 -5.35 12.28 -5.63
C ASN A 140 -4.52 12.01 -4.36
N ILE A 141 -4.17 10.74 -4.17
CA ILE A 141 -3.06 10.28 -3.35
C ILE A 141 -2.14 9.44 -4.23
N LEU A 142 -0.84 9.73 -4.20
CA LEU A 142 0.14 8.88 -4.84
C LEU A 142 0.50 7.73 -3.91
N CYS A 143 0.28 6.51 -4.38
CA CYS A 143 0.69 5.29 -3.71
C CYS A 143 1.91 4.71 -4.43
N ILE A 144 2.93 4.32 -3.68
CA ILE A 144 4.18 3.83 -4.25
C ILE A 144 4.78 2.70 -3.42
N PHE A 145 5.31 1.69 -4.12
CA PHE A 145 6.07 0.61 -3.51
C PHE A 145 7.56 0.78 -3.87
N PRO A 146 8.36 1.48 -3.05
CA PRO A 146 9.68 1.95 -3.43
C PRO A 146 10.72 0.84 -3.64
N GLN A 147 10.48 -0.40 -3.16
CA GLN A 147 11.31 -1.56 -3.51
C GLN A 147 11.27 -1.85 -5.01
N GLY A 148 10.15 -1.54 -5.67
CA GLY A 148 9.94 -1.68 -7.10
C GLY A 148 9.83 -3.12 -7.61
N ILE A 149 9.89 -4.13 -6.73
CA ILE A 149 9.65 -5.54 -7.02
C ILE A 149 9.03 -6.18 -5.79
N ILE A 150 8.20 -7.20 -6.00
CA ILE A 150 7.61 -7.97 -4.90
C ILE A 150 8.73 -8.72 -4.17
N ARG A 151 8.73 -8.62 -2.84
CA ARG A 151 9.64 -9.33 -1.93
C ARG A 151 8.83 -10.21 -0.97
N PRO A 152 9.44 -11.21 -0.33
CA PRO A 152 8.78 -11.94 0.76
C PRO A 152 8.29 -11.00 1.88
N PRO A 153 7.18 -11.32 2.58
CA PRO A 153 6.63 -10.47 3.65
C PRO A 153 7.62 -10.07 4.75
N HIS A 154 8.51 -10.99 5.14
CA HIS A 154 9.53 -10.74 6.17
C HIS A 154 10.89 -10.30 5.60
N PHE A 155 10.96 -9.93 4.33
CA PHE A 155 12.21 -9.50 3.72
C PHE A 155 12.72 -8.22 4.40
N ARG A 156 13.90 -8.32 5.01
CA ARG A 156 14.65 -7.23 5.62
C ARG A 156 16.14 -7.35 5.28
N PRO A 157 16.89 -6.24 5.23
CA PRO A 157 16.41 -4.86 5.36
C PRO A 157 15.59 -4.41 4.13
N TYR A 158 14.70 -3.43 4.31
CA TYR A 158 14.08 -2.77 3.17
C TYR A 158 15.13 -2.07 2.32
N LYS A 159 15.03 -2.22 1.00
CA LYS A 159 15.92 -1.57 0.02
C LYS A 159 15.07 -0.85 -1.01
N PHE A 160 15.17 0.46 -1.04
CA PHE A 160 14.41 1.31 -1.92
C PHE A 160 15.19 1.63 -3.19
N GLN A 161 14.44 1.83 -4.27
CA GLN A 161 14.91 2.58 -5.42
C GLN A 161 14.76 4.09 -5.14
N THR A 162 15.54 4.92 -5.83
CA THR A 162 15.60 6.38 -5.58
C THR A 162 14.38 7.16 -6.09
N GLY A 163 13.40 6.48 -6.71
CA GLY A 163 12.23 7.12 -7.33
C GLY A 163 11.36 7.89 -6.34
N LEU A 164 11.13 7.36 -5.14
CA LEU A 164 10.35 8.05 -4.11
C LEU A 164 11.01 9.37 -3.66
N ALA A 165 12.30 9.34 -3.35
CA ALA A 165 13.05 10.53 -2.98
C ALA A 165 13.10 11.56 -4.12
N TYR A 166 13.19 11.12 -5.39
CA TYR A 166 13.08 12.01 -6.54
C TYR A 166 11.71 12.70 -6.61
N ILE A 167 10.61 11.95 -6.44
CA ILE A 167 9.25 12.50 -6.50
C ILE A 167 9.05 13.50 -5.35
N ALA A 168 9.43 13.13 -4.13
CA ALA A 168 9.32 14.01 -2.96
C ALA A 168 10.11 15.31 -3.17
N HIS A 169 11.36 15.23 -3.64
CA HIS A 169 12.22 16.38 -3.90
C HIS A 169 11.64 17.34 -4.95
N ASN A 170 11.10 16.82 -6.05
CA ASN A 170 10.51 17.68 -7.08
C ASN A 170 9.13 18.20 -6.69
N ALA A 171 8.37 17.45 -5.89
CA ALA A 171 7.09 17.91 -5.38
C ALA A 171 7.26 19.04 -4.36
N VAL A 172 8.23 18.99 -3.46
CA VAL A 172 8.50 20.11 -2.52
C VAL A 172 8.96 21.36 -3.28
N LYS A 173 9.78 21.23 -4.32
CA LYS A 173 10.16 22.37 -5.19
C LYS A 173 8.96 23.01 -5.89
N ARG A 174 7.99 22.19 -6.32
CA ARG A 174 6.85 22.66 -7.11
C ARG A 174 5.68 23.16 -6.27
N TYR A 175 5.41 22.50 -5.15
CA TYR A 175 4.23 22.73 -4.31
C TYR A 175 4.59 23.30 -2.93
N GLY A 176 5.87 23.58 -2.67
CA GLY A 176 6.40 24.13 -1.41
C GLY A 176 6.50 23.12 -0.27
N LYS A 177 5.66 22.07 -0.28
CA LYS A 177 5.49 21.14 0.83
C LYS A 177 4.91 19.80 0.36
N ILE A 178 5.29 18.70 1.01
CA ILE A 178 4.68 17.38 0.77
C ILE A 178 4.65 16.51 2.02
N ASN A 179 3.57 15.73 2.18
CA ASN A 179 3.46 14.71 3.22
C ASN A 179 3.86 13.33 2.67
N LEU A 180 4.66 12.60 3.43
CA LEU A 180 5.09 11.23 3.19
C LEU A 180 4.65 10.39 4.37
N ILE A 181 3.86 9.36 4.14
CA ILE A 181 3.36 8.49 5.21
C ILE A 181 3.76 7.04 4.90
N PRO A 182 4.63 6.43 5.71
CA PRO A 182 4.89 4.99 5.61
C PRO A 182 3.62 4.23 5.97
N VAL A 183 3.29 3.22 5.19
CA VAL A 183 2.14 2.34 5.44
C VAL A 183 2.65 0.91 5.49
N SER A 184 2.53 0.26 6.65
CA SER A 184 2.81 -1.17 6.74
C SER A 184 1.59 -1.99 6.37
N ILE A 185 1.81 -3.14 5.73
CA ILE A 185 0.76 -4.04 5.25
C ILE A 185 1.20 -5.47 5.58
N ASP A 186 0.41 -6.15 6.40
CA ASP A 186 0.56 -7.57 6.70
C ASP A 186 -0.72 -8.35 6.34
N TYR A 187 -0.52 -9.60 5.95
CA TYR A 187 -1.57 -10.54 5.57
C TYR A 187 -1.43 -11.81 6.41
N CYS A 188 -1.94 -11.78 7.64
CA CYS A 188 -1.78 -12.87 8.60
C CYS A 188 -3.10 -13.59 8.90
N PHE A 189 -3.00 -14.88 9.26
CA PHE A 189 -4.08 -15.58 9.93
C PHE A 189 -4.08 -15.20 11.41
N LEU A 190 -5.21 -14.70 11.90
CA LEU A 190 -5.46 -14.56 13.33
C LEU A 190 -6.35 -15.74 13.78
N ARG A 191 -7.49 -15.46 14.43
CA ARG A 191 -8.36 -16.51 14.99
C ARG A 191 -9.39 -17.07 13.99
N ASP A 192 -9.42 -16.57 12.75
CA ASP A 192 -10.39 -17.01 11.73
C ASP A 192 -9.77 -17.93 10.64
N ASN A 193 -10.60 -18.59 9.84
CA ASN A 193 -10.15 -19.52 8.78
C ASN A 193 -9.80 -18.84 7.46
N ARG A 194 -9.84 -17.50 7.42
CA ARG A 194 -9.33 -16.67 6.33
C ARG A 194 -8.36 -15.65 6.92
N PRO A 195 -7.35 -15.24 6.15
CA PRO A 195 -6.40 -14.23 6.61
C PRO A 195 -7.11 -12.87 6.78
N GLU A 196 -6.52 -12.03 7.61
CA GLU A 196 -6.90 -10.62 7.77
C GLU A 196 -5.87 -9.74 7.06
N VAL A 197 -6.29 -8.55 6.62
CA VAL A 197 -5.39 -7.49 6.17
C VAL A 197 -5.17 -6.55 7.35
N ILE A 198 -3.92 -6.36 7.76
CA ILE A 198 -3.54 -5.46 8.85
C ILE A 198 -2.74 -4.29 8.28
N VAL A 199 -3.15 -3.07 8.58
CA VAL A 199 -2.55 -1.85 8.03
C VAL A 199 -2.22 -0.85 9.13
N ASP A 200 -0.97 -0.38 9.13
CA ASP A 200 -0.53 0.65 10.07
C ASP A 200 -0.11 1.88 9.27
N PHE A 201 -0.75 3.01 9.55
CA PHE A 201 -0.28 4.32 9.07
C PHE A 201 0.79 4.82 10.04
N GLY A 202 2.04 4.75 9.62
CA GLY A 202 3.15 5.22 10.45
C GLY A 202 3.25 6.74 10.51
N LYS A 203 4.23 7.21 11.29
CA LYS A 203 4.40 8.65 11.57
C LYS A 203 4.52 9.47 10.29
N ARG A 204 3.68 10.50 10.17
CA ARG A 204 3.73 11.46 9.05
C ARG A 204 5.08 12.18 9.02
N ILE A 205 5.71 12.15 7.84
CA ILE A 205 6.91 12.93 7.52
C ILE A 205 6.48 14.11 6.66
N GLU A 206 6.74 15.31 7.14
CA GLU A 206 6.52 16.54 6.40
C GLU A 206 7.85 17.01 5.80
N LEU A 207 7.88 17.19 4.47
CA LEU A 207 9.04 17.71 3.76
C LEU A 207 8.75 19.11 3.22
N THR A 208 9.50 20.09 3.72
CA THR A 208 9.48 21.49 3.29
C THR A 208 10.83 21.94 2.72
N ASP A 209 11.92 21.26 3.10
CA ASP A 209 13.26 21.58 2.60
C ASP A 209 13.45 21.14 1.14
N GLN A 210 13.87 22.07 0.29
CA GLN A 210 14.13 21.84 -1.13
C GLN A 210 15.56 21.38 -1.41
N ASN A 211 16.45 21.40 -0.41
CA ASN A 211 17.88 21.11 -0.54
C ASN A 211 18.29 19.75 0.03
N ILE A 212 17.38 18.78 -0.01
CA ILE A 212 17.67 17.42 0.48
C ILE A 212 18.68 16.67 -0.38
N ASN A 213 19.56 15.89 0.28
CA ASN A 213 20.34 14.86 -0.38
C ASN A 213 19.44 13.63 -0.63
N ARG A 214 19.14 13.32 -1.90
CA ARG A 214 18.23 12.23 -2.27
C ARG A 214 18.69 10.85 -1.79
N HIS A 215 19.99 10.60 -1.67
CA HIS A 215 20.50 9.30 -1.22
C HIS A 215 20.24 9.12 0.28
N GLU A 216 20.64 10.10 1.08
CA GLU A 216 20.39 10.12 2.53
C GLU A 216 18.89 10.11 2.83
N TYR A 217 18.11 10.88 2.08
CA TYR A 217 16.66 10.89 2.23
C TYR A 217 16.02 9.54 1.88
N THR A 218 16.58 8.81 0.90
CA THR A 218 16.13 7.43 0.62
C THR A 218 16.38 6.52 1.82
N LYS A 219 17.55 6.63 2.49
CA LYS A 219 17.86 5.87 3.70
C LYS A 219 16.97 6.22 4.88
N PHE A 220 16.66 7.50 5.04
CA PHE A 220 15.70 7.96 6.04
C PHE A 220 14.30 7.35 5.82
N LEU A 221 13.81 7.32 4.58
CA LEU A 221 12.51 6.72 4.26
C LEU A 221 12.51 5.18 4.40
N GLU A 222 13.62 4.50 4.10
CA GLU A 222 13.79 3.06 4.40
C GLU A 222 13.65 2.79 5.89
N ALA A 223 14.31 3.60 6.74
CA ALA A 223 14.25 3.48 8.19
C ALA A 223 12.84 3.74 8.73
N ALA A 224 12.16 4.77 8.23
CA ALA A 224 10.78 5.09 8.64
C ALA A 224 9.79 3.95 8.32
N LEU A 225 9.91 3.32 7.14
CA LEU A 225 9.08 2.16 6.82
C LEU A 225 9.45 0.95 7.68
N THR A 226 10.74 0.74 7.94
CA THR A 226 11.20 -0.36 8.80
C THR A 226 10.62 -0.23 10.20
N GLN A 227 10.72 0.95 10.80
CA GLN A 227 10.13 1.24 12.10
C GLN A 227 8.62 0.94 12.12
N THR A 228 7.87 1.46 11.14
CA THR A 228 6.42 1.25 11.06
C THR A 228 6.08 -0.25 10.97
N SER A 229 6.81 -1.01 10.15
CA SER A 229 6.57 -2.44 10.00
C SER A 229 7.00 -3.27 11.20
N ASP A 230 8.04 -2.86 11.92
CA ASP A 230 8.51 -3.58 13.10
C ASP A 230 7.58 -3.33 14.31
N GLU A 231 7.02 -2.12 14.42
CA GLU A 231 5.95 -1.79 15.37
C GLU A 231 4.68 -2.62 15.08
N GLN A 232 4.23 -2.66 13.82
CA GLN A 232 3.10 -3.51 13.40
C GLN A 232 3.35 -4.99 13.74
N PHE A 233 4.53 -5.51 13.40
CA PHE A 233 4.90 -6.89 13.69
C PHE A 233 4.83 -7.19 15.20
N LYS A 234 5.35 -6.29 16.03
CA LYS A 234 5.28 -6.42 17.49
C LYS A 234 3.82 -6.48 17.96
N ASN A 235 2.97 -5.56 17.51
CA ASN A 235 1.55 -5.52 17.87
C ASN A 235 0.83 -6.82 17.49
N ILE A 236 1.01 -7.29 16.26
CA ILE A 236 0.43 -8.55 15.78
C ILE A 236 0.93 -9.73 16.63
N SER A 237 2.24 -9.80 16.91
CA SER A 237 2.84 -10.91 17.67
C SER A 237 2.38 -10.99 19.13
N GLN A 238 2.01 -9.86 19.73
CA GLN A 238 1.53 -9.76 21.11
C GLN A 238 -0.01 -9.82 21.20
N GLY A 239 -0.70 -9.74 20.05
CA GLY A 239 -2.16 -9.67 20.01
C GLY A 239 -2.72 -8.29 20.37
N ASN A 240 -1.89 -7.24 20.41
CA ASN A 240 -2.27 -5.88 20.76
C ASN A 240 -2.99 -5.21 19.58
N MET A 241 -4.26 -5.58 19.39
CA MET A 241 -5.05 -5.19 18.21
C MET A 241 -6.34 -4.45 18.59
N ASP A 242 -6.50 -4.04 19.85
CA ASP A 242 -7.73 -3.44 20.37
C ASP A 242 -7.98 -2.04 19.79
N ASP A 243 -6.92 -1.28 19.53
CA ASP A 243 -6.97 0.08 18.95
C ASP A 243 -7.09 0.08 17.41
N TYR A 244 -7.28 -1.09 16.79
CA TYR A 244 -7.45 -1.18 15.34
C TYR A 244 -8.91 -0.97 14.95
N GLU A 245 -9.14 0.06 14.13
CA GLU A 245 -10.40 0.24 13.42
C GLU A 245 -10.61 -0.86 12.38
N ILE A 246 -11.87 -1.16 12.08
CA ILE A 246 -12.26 -2.24 11.16
C ILE A 246 -12.98 -1.64 9.95
N LEU A 247 -12.33 -1.69 8.78
CA LEU A 247 -12.95 -1.25 7.51
C LEU A 247 -14.06 -2.22 7.06
N PHE A 248 -13.83 -3.51 7.22
CA PHE A 248 -14.84 -4.54 7.05
C PHE A 248 -14.47 -5.79 7.85
N LYS A 249 -15.49 -6.58 8.19
CA LYS A 249 -15.34 -7.90 8.81
C LYS A 249 -16.43 -8.82 8.27
N GLN A 250 -16.04 -10.00 7.80
CA GLN A 250 -16.97 -11.00 7.28
C GLN A 250 -17.84 -11.55 8.41
N HIS A 251 -19.13 -11.74 8.13
CA HIS A 251 -20.01 -12.38 9.09
C HIS A 251 -19.61 -13.85 9.27
N LEU A 252 -19.50 -14.28 10.52
CA LEU A 252 -19.31 -15.69 10.86
C LEU A 252 -20.44 -16.52 10.25
N LYS A 253 -20.08 -17.60 9.54
CA LYS A 253 -21.04 -18.62 9.11
C LYS A 253 -21.78 -19.15 10.35
N TRP A 254 -23.05 -19.50 10.17
CA TRP A 254 -23.96 -19.86 11.26
C TRP A 254 -23.40 -20.93 12.24
N TYR A 255 -22.64 -21.92 11.75
CA TYR A 255 -22.02 -22.95 12.59
C TYR A 255 -20.93 -22.44 13.53
N ARG A 256 -20.20 -21.36 13.18
CA ARG A 256 -19.20 -20.74 14.08
C ARG A 256 -19.85 -19.92 15.19
N ARG A 257 -21.05 -19.38 14.97
CA ARG A 257 -21.82 -18.74 16.06
C ARG A 257 -22.21 -19.77 17.11
N ILE A 258 -22.55 -20.98 16.66
CA ILE A 258 -22.82 -22.13 17.55
C ILE A 258 -21.53 -22.53 18.27
N GLU A 259 -20.41 -22.67 17.57
CA GLU A 259 -19.11 -22.99 18.18
C GLU A 259 -18.65 -21.96 19.23
N GLN A 260 -18.83 -20.66 18.96
CA GLN A 260 -18.52 -19.59 19.93
C GLN A 260 -19.44 -19.66 21.16
N ARG A 261 -20.73 -19.91 20.95
CA ARG A 261 -21.69 -20.11 22.04
C ARG A 261 -21.36 -21.34 22.88
N LEU A 262 -20.91 -22.42 22.25
CA LEU A 262 -20.46 -23.63 22.95
C LEU A 262 -19.15 -23.40 23.72
N LYS A 263 -18.18 -22.68 23.13
CA LYS A 263 -16.92 -22.32 23.79
C LYS A 263 -17.08 -21.33 24.95
N SER A 264 -18.15 -20.53 24.96
CA SER A 264 -18.46 -19.62 26.07
C SER A 264 -19.19 -20.28 27.23
N ILE A 265 -19.67 -21.52 27.08
CA ILE A 265 -20.52 -22.18 28.10
C ILE A 265 -19.73 -22.70 29.30
N ASP A 266 -18.40 -22.77 29.25
CA ASP A 266 -17.57 -23.31 30.35
C ASP A 266 -16.31 -22.46 30.67
N LEU A 267 -16.27 -21.18 30.28
CA LEU A 267 -15.16 -20.30 30.64
C LEU A 267 -15.42 -19.66 32.02
N PRO A 268 -14.53 -19.82 33.01
CA PRO A 268 -14.64 -19.10 34.28
C PRO A 268 -14.53 -17.59 34.03
N ASP A 269 -15.17 -16.81 34.91
CA ASP A 269 -15.21 -15.34 34.81
C ASP A 269 -13.78 -14.79 34.87
N VAL A 270 -13.39 -13.94 33.91
CA VAL A 270 -12.02 -13.45 33.73
C VAL A 270 -11.65 -12.38 34.77
N SER A 271 -12.52 -12.16 35.77
CA SER A 271 -12.27 -11.25 36.88
C SER A 271 -11.40 -11.83 38.01
N GLU A 272 -10.95 -13.08 37.92
CA GLU A 272 -10.11 -13.72 38.97
C GLU A 272 -8.87 -14.49 38.43
N VAL A 273 -8.18 -13.97 37.41
CA VAL A 273 -6.81 -14.41 37.05
C VAL A 273 -5.90 -13.23 36.74
#